data_AF-A0A5C7Q7U7-F1
#
_entry.id   AF-A0A5C7Q7U7-F1
#
_cell.length_a   1.000
_cell.length_b   1.000
_cell.length_c   1.000
_cell.angle_alpha   90.00
_cell.angle_beta   90.00
_cell.angle_gamma   90.00
#
_symmetry.space_group_name_H-M   'P 1'
#
loop_
_entity.id
_entity.type
_entity.pdbx_description
1 polymer ?
#
loop_
_entity_poly.entity_id
_entity_poly.type
_entity_poly.pdbx_seq_one_letter_code
_entity_poly.pdbx_strand_id
1 'polypeptide(L)'
;MDSEILKAEVMRAEYAELREASDYAGIARRLNASTTDANPEPQGQTPKRLTLDVVFQAIAEAAPADVAKLSAIPGWIVERVEQALAANDRAKMGNYLQIVGSQLSAASKTALTSLLAETEPDPNWVGVVSGPSVAAALGLGVVSASDVQWVLNS
;
A
#
# COMPACT_ATOMS: atom_id res chain seq x y z
N MET A 1 30.13 -0.49 -22.85
CA MET A 1 29.37 -1.73 -22.56
C MET A 1 30.40 -2.84 -22.37
N ASP A 2 30.34 -3.55 -21.25
CA ASP A 2 31.28 -4.62 -20.92
C ASP A 2 30.81 -5.94 -21.58
N SER A 3 31.60 -6.41 -22.54
CA SER A 3 31.28 -7.56 -23.38
C SER A 3 31.29 -8.88 -22.61
N GLU A 4 32.18 -9.02 -21.63
CA GLU A 4 32.33 -10.24 -20.85
C GLU A 4 31.16 -10.39 -19.87
N ILE A 5 30.75 -9.28 -19.25
CA ILE A 5 29.57 -9.25 -18.37
C ILE A 5 28.30 -9.57 -19.17
N LEU A 6 28.13 -8.94 -20.34
CA LEU A 6 26.99 -9.21 -21.20
C LEU A 6 26.98 -10.68 -21.65
N LYS A 7 28.13 -11.22 -22.08
CA LYS A 7 28.28 -12.63 -22.49
C LYS A 7 27.93 -13.59 -21.36
N ALA A 8 28.44 -13.36 -20.15
CA ALA A 8 28.15 -14.19 -18.98
C ALA A 8 26.65 -14.20 -18.64
N GLU A 9 26.00 -13.03 -18.66
CA GLU A 9 24.57 -12.92 -18.37
C GLU A 9 23.72 -13.61 -19.44
N VAL A 10 23.98 -13.35 -20.74
CA VAL A 10 23.19 -13.97 -21.82
C VAL A 10 23.38 -15.47 -21.88
N MET A 11 24.40 -16.07 -21.27
CA MET A 11 24.63 -17.52 -21.22
C MET A 11 23.84 -18.25 -20.13
N ARG A 12 23.18 -17.53 -19.22
CA ARG A 12 22.35 -18.12 -18.16
C ARG A 12 21.21 -18.97 -18.71
N ALA A 13 20.75 -19.96 -17.94
CA ALA A 13 19.72 -20.90 -18.37
C ALA A 13 18.41 -20.21 -18.81
N GLU A 14 18.08 -19.07 -18.20
CA GLU A 14 16.87 -18.28 -18.47
C GLU A 14 16.77 -17.70 -19.90
N TYR A 15 17.89 -17.62 -20.63
CA TYR A 15 17.92 -17.20 -22.04
C TYR A 15 18.16 -18.37 -23.02
N ALA A 16 18.22 -19.62 -22.55
CA ALA A 16 18.62 -20.76 -23.37
C ALA A 16 17.74 -20.97 -24.61
N GLU A 17 16.42 -20.94 -24.45
CA GLU A 17 15.46 -21.09 -25.56
C GLU A 17 15.58 -19.93 -26.57
N LEU A 18 15.79 -18.71 -26.08
CA LEU A 18 15.98 -17.54 -26.95
C LEU A 18 17.31 -17.59 -27.69
N ARG A 19 18.37 -18.11 -27.06
CA ARG A 19 19.67 -18.35 -27.71
C ARG A 19 19.56 -19.42 -28.79
N GLU A 20 18.89 -20.53 -28.51
CA GLU A 20 18.67 -21.61 -29.47
C GLU A 20 17.87 -21.12 -30.69
N ALA A 21 16.84 -20.29 -30.46
CA ALA A 21 16.08 -19.64 -31.51
C ALA A 21 16.83 -18.49 -32.22
N SER A 22 18.03 -18.12 -31.78
CA SER A 22 18.77 -16.92 -32.22
C SER A 22 17.94 -15.62 -32.11
N ASP A 23 17.03 -15.55 -31.14
CA ASP A 23 16.18 -14.39 -30.88
C ASP A 23 16.92 -13.33 -30.05
N TYR A 24 17.91 -12.68 -30.68
CA TYR A 24 18.70 -11.64 -30.05
C TYR A 24 17.85 -10.43 -29.62
N ALA A 25 16.79 -10.14 -30.35
CA ALA A 25 15.84 -9.08 -30.01
C ALA A 25 15.03 -9.43 -28.76
N GLY A 26 14.63 -10.70 -28.60
CA GLY A 26 13.98 -11.22 -27.39
C GLY A 26 14.89 -11.15 -26.17
N ILE A 27 16.17 -11.53 -26.31
CA ILE A 27 17.16 -11.43 -25.22
C ILE A 27 17.37 -9.97 -24.81
N ALA A 28 17.63 -9.08 -25.77
CA ALA A 28 17.80 -7.65 -25.51
C ALA A 28 16.55 -7.05 -24.84
N ARG A 29 15.34 -7.44 -25.26
CA ARG A 29 14.10 -7.00 -24.63
C ARG A 29 14.00 -7.44 -23.17
N ARG A 30 14.37 -8.68 -22.86
CA ARG A 30 14.36 -9.18 -21.47
C ARG A 30 15.41 -8.48 -20.60
N LEU A 31 16.61 -8.27 -21.11
CA LEU A 31 17.68 -7.57 -20.38
C LEU A 31 17.33 -6.11 -20.07
N ASN A 32 16.58 -5.44 -20.94
CA ASN A 32 16.14 -4.06 -20.76
C ASN A 32 14.80 -3.91 -20.04
N ALA A 33 14.07 -5.00 -19.79
CA ALA A 33 12.81 -4.94 -19.05
C ALA A 33 13.08 -4.67 -17.56
N SER A 34 12.28 -3.79 -16.95
CA SER A 34 12.32 -3.57 -15.51
C SER A 34 12.02 -4.87 -14.76
N THR A 35 12.80 -5.15 -13.70
CA THR A 35 12.46 -6.22 -12.76
C THR A 35 11.33 -5.77 -11.82
N THR A 36 10.80 -6.73 -11.07
CA THR A 36 9.98 -6.46 -9.89
C THR A 36 10.79 -6.80 -8.65
N ASP A 37 11.05 -5.81 -7.83
CA ASP A 37 11.78 -5.99 -6.58
C ASP A 37 10.80 -5.93 -5.41
N ALA A 38 11.14 -6.58 -4.29
CA ALA A 38 10.39 -6.40 -3.05
C ALA A 38 10.44 -4.91 -2.67
N ASN A 39 9.31 -4.36 -2.23
CA ASN A 39 9.28 -2.98 -1.76
C ASN A 39 10.22 -2.85 -0.53
N PRO A 40 11.26 -2.00 -0.58
CA PRO A 40 12.19 -1.84 0.54
C PRO A 40 11.53 -1.15 1.74
N GLU A 41 10.43 -0.44 1.53
CA GLU A 41 9.68 0.19 2.59
C GLU A 41 8.69 -0.80 3.20
N PRO A 42 8.76 -1.07 4.52
CA PRO A 42 7.79 -1.95 5.17
C PRO A 42 6.39 -1.35 5.11
N GLN A 43 5.36 -2.20 5.05
CA GLN A 43 3.97 -1.74 5.09
C GLN A 43 3.69 -1.00 6.40
N GLY A 44 3.34 0.27 6.27
CA GLY A 44 2.95 1.12 7.39
C GLY A 44 1.54 0.83 7.90
N GLN A 45 1.17 1.51 8.97
CA GLN A 45 -0.18 1.52 9.52
C GLN A 45 -0.82 2.89 9.25
N THR A 46 -2.09 2.90 8.85
CA THR A 46 -2.88 4.12 8.62
C THR A 46 -4.10 4.13 9.53
N PRO A 47 -4.68 5.29 9.87
CA PRO A 47 -5.91 5.33 10.66
C PRO A 47 -7.03 4.57 9.94
N LYS A 48 -7.57 3.55 10.58
CA LYS A 48 -8.65 2.71 10.03
C LYS A 48 -9.84 3.55 9.59
N ARG A 49 -10.43 3.29 8.43
CA ARG A 49 -11.67 4.01 8.07
C ARG A 49 -12.84 3.53 8.94
N LEU A 50 -13.43 4.44 9.70
CA LEU A 50 -14.58 4.15 10.57
C LEU A 50 -15.91 4.45 9.87
N THR A 51 -16.97 3.75 10.29
CA THR A 51 -18.36 4.02 9.89
C THR A 51 -19.21 4.35 11.12
N LEU A 52 -20.39 4.94 10.92
CA LEU A 52 -21.33 5.19 12.01
C LEU A 52 -21.80 3.88 12.67
N ASP A 53 -21.98 2.81 11.91
CA ASP A 53 -22.37 1.50 12.45
C ASP A 53 -21.34 0.99 13.46
N VAL A 54 -20.05 1.09 13.15
CA VAL A 54 -18.97 0.70 14.05
C VAL A 54 -18.95 1.58 15.31
N VAL A 55 -19.21 2.89 15.17
CA VAL A 55 -19.31 3.81 16.30
C VAL A 55 -20.47 3.44 17.22
N PHE A 56 -21.65 3.17 16.67
CA PHE A 56 -22.83 2.79 17.45
C PHE A 56 -22.68 1.41 18.08
N GLN A 57 -22.08 0.46 17.37
CA GLN A 57 -21.75 -0.86 17.91
C GLN A 57 -20.80 -0.75 19.10
N ALA A 58 -19.74 0.05 19.01
CA ALA A 58 -18.81 0.26 20.12
C ALA A 58 -19.50 0.86 21.37
N ILE A 59 -20.47 1.77 21.18
CA ILE A 59 -21.27 2.32 22.27
C ILE A 59 -22.18 1.24 22.87
N ALA A 60 -22.89 0.49 22.03
CA ALA A 60 -23.82 -0.55 22.44
C ALA A 60 -23.12 -1.67 23.22
N GLU A 61 -21.92 -2.08 22.80
CA GLU A 61 -21.12 -3.09 23.49
C GLU A 61 -20.53 -2.57 24.81
N ALA A 62 -20.02 -1.34 24.83
CA ALA A 62 -19.39 -0.77 26.02
C ALA A 62 -20.40 -0.35 27.11
N ALA A 63 -21.53 0.24 26.70
CA ALA A 63 -22.60 0.67 27.60
C ALA A 63 -23.96 0.68 26.87
N PRO A 64 -24.70 -0.44 26.88
CA PRO A 64 -25.99 -0.55 26.20
C PRO A 64 -27.00 0.55 26.59
N ALA A 65 -26.97 1.01 27.84
CA ALA A 65 -27.83 2.08 28.33
C ALA A 65 -27.58 3.46 27.67
N ASP A 66 -26.40 3.67 27.08
CA ASP A 66 -26.08 4.91 26.38
C ASP A 66 -26.71 4.97 24.97
N VAL A 67 -27.12 3.83 24.40
CA VAL A 67 -27.80 3.78 23.09
C VAL A 67 -29.07 4.63 23.08
N ALA A 68 -29.87 4.58 24.16
CA ALA A 68 -31.08 5.39 24.27
C ALA A 68 -30.79 6.90 24.27
N LYS A 69 -29.61 7.30 24.76
CA LYS A 69 -29.17 8.71 24.85
C LYS A 69 -28.76 9.27 23.50
N LEU A 70 -28.47 8.43 22.51
CA LEU A 70 -28.12 8.88 21.16
C LEU A 70 -29.24 9.71 20.51
N SER A 71 -30.49 9.44 20.89
CA SER A 71 -31.65 10.25 20.46
C SER A 71 -31.60 11.71 20.93
N ALA A 72 -30.83 12.01 21.98
CA ALA A 72 -30.65 13.36 22.52
C ALA A 72 -29.46 14.09 21.89
N ILE A 73 -28.71 13.45 21.00
CA ILE A 73 -27.63 14.10 20.25
C ILE A 73 -28.26 14.96 19.14
N PRO A 74 -27.94 16.26 19.08
CA PRO A 74 -28.43 17.12 18.01
C PRO A 74 -28.03 16.59 16.62
N GLY A 75 -28.97 16.55 15.68
CA GLY A 75 -28.74 16.02 14.32
C GLY A 75 -27.58 16.69 13.59
N TRP A 76 -27.35 18.00 13.81
CA TRP A 76 -26.21 18.71 13.22
C TRP A 76 -24.85 18.13 13.66
N ILE A 77 -24.76 17.53 14.84
CA ILE A 77 -23.52 16.86 15.28
C ILE A 77 -23.33 15.56 14.50
N VAL A 78 -24.40 14.80 14.30
CA VAL A 78 -24.37 13.54 13.55
C VAL A 78 -23.86 13.80 12.12
N GLU A 79 -24.41 14.80 11.43
CA GLU A 79 -23.96 15.21 10.09
C GLU A 79 -22.47 15.59 10.06
N ARG A 80 -21.98 16.28 11.09
CA ARG A 80 -20.57 16.69 11.19
C ARG A 80 -19.64 15.51 11.46
N VAL A 81 -20.10 14.53 12.25
CA VAL A 81 -19.39 13.28 12.48
C VAL A 81 -19.34 12.46 11.19
N GLU A 82 -20.43 12.35 10.44
CA GLU A 82 -20.45 11.70 9.12
C GLU A 82 -19.45 12.33 8.16
N GLN A 83 -19.40 13.65 8.08
CA GLN A 83 -18.40 14.37 7.28
C GLN A 83 -16.96 14.05 7.72
N ALA A 84 -16.71 13.99 9.03
CA ALA A 84 -15.39 13.64 9.55
C ALA A 84 -15.03 12.18 9.27
N LEU A 85 -15.98 11.24 9.39
CA LEU A 85 -15.81 9.83 9.03
C LEU A 85 -15.53 9.67 7.53
N ALA A 86 -16.26 10.37 6.67
CA ALA A 86 -16.04 10.37 5.22
C ALA A 86 -14.64 10.87 4.85
N ALA A 87 -14.15 11.89 5.57
CA ALA A 87 -12.80 12.43 5.41
C ALA A 87 -11.70 11.64 6.15
N ASN A 88 -12.05 10.63 6.95
CA ASN A 88 -11.16 9.95 7.90
C ASN A 88 -10.40 10.91 8.85
N ASP A 89 -11.04 12.02 9.22
CA ASP A 89 -10.44 13.10 10.04
C ASP A 89 -10.58 12.80 11.54
N ARG A 90 -9.58 12.10 12.09
CA ARG A 90 -9.58 11.66 13.50
C ARG A 90 -9.59 12.82 14.49
N ALA A 91 -8.97 13.94 14.15
CA ALA A 91 -8.95 15.12 15.00
C ALA A 91 -10.36 15.72 15.14
N LYS A 92 -11.09 15.87 14.02
CA LYS A 92 -12.49 16.33 14.07
C LYS A 92 -13.40 15.35 14.81
N MET A 93 -13.26 14.05 14.58
CA MET A 93 -14.04 13.05 15.32
C MET A 93 -13.78 13.15 16.84
N GLY A 94 -12.51 13.29 17.25
CA GLY A 94 -12.14 13.49 18.65
C GLY A 94 -12.75 14.77 19.24
N ASN A 95 -12.75 15.87 18.49
CA ASN A 95 -13.38 17.12 18.92
C ASN A 95 -14.89 16.96 19.11
N TYR A 96 -15.59 16.28 18.19
CA TYR A 96 -17.03 16.04 18.34
C TYR A 96 -17.37 15.10 19.49
N LEU A 97 -16.51 14.11 19.76
CA LEU A 97 -16.62 13.27 20.95
C LEU A 97 -16.54 14.09 22.24
N GLN A 98 -15.71 15.13 22.31
CA GLN A 98 -15.68 16.03 23.46
C GLN A 98 -17.00 16.80 23.64
N ILE A 99 -17.65 17.20 22.54
CA ILE A 99 -18.93 17.93 22.59
C ILE A 99 -20.06 17.04 23.11
N VAL A 100 -20.19 15.81 22.61
CA VAL A 100 -21.24 14.87 23.05
C VAL A 100 -20.87 14.10 24.31
N GLY A 101 -19.63 14.22 24.76
CA GLY A 101 -19.08 13.46 25.87
C GLY A 101 -19.91 13.61 27.15
N SER A 102 -20.47 14.78 27.46
CA SER A 102 -21.31 14.94 28.65
C SER A 102 -22.55 14.03 28.66
N GLN A 103 -23.02 13.59 27.50
CA GLN A 103 -24.16 12.68 27.37
C GLN A 103 -23.79 11.20 27.50
N LEU A 104 -22.51 10.86 27.34
CA LEU A 104 -22.02 9.47 27.34
C LEU A 104 -21.35 9.10 28.67
N SER A 105 -21.48 7.83 29.05
CA SER A 105 -20.75 7.24 30.17
C SER A 105 -19.24 7.23 29.93
N ALA A 106 -18.47 7.05 31.00
CA ALA A 106 -17.03 6.85 30.90
C ALA A 106 -16.67 5.63 30.03
N ALA A 107 -17.48 4.55 30.10
CA ALA A 107 -17.25 3.34 29.31
C ALA A 107 -17.36 3.62 27.80
N SER A 108 -18.42 4.28 27.35
CA SER A 108 -18.56 4.64 25.93
C SER A 108 -17.49 5.62 25.47
N LYS A 109 -17.09 6.60 26.29
CA LYS A 109 -15.98 7.51 25.96
C LYS A 109 -14.67 6.75 25.73
N THR A 110 -14.35 5.82 26.62
CA THR A 110 -13.15 4.99 26.50
C THR A 110 -13.21 4.14 25.23
N ALA A 111 -14.35 3.48 24.97
CA ALA A 111 -14.53 2.68 23.77
C ALA A 111 -14.36 3.50 22.48
N LEU A 112 -14.99 4.68 22.41
CA LEU A 112 -14.86 5.57 21.27
C LEU A 112 -13.45 6.14 21.12
N THR A 113 -12.76 6.43 22.22
CA THR A 113 -11.35 6.88 22.18
C THR A 113 -10.43 5.77 21.66
N SER A 114 -10.65 4.52 22.09
CA SER A 114 -9.93 3.35 21.57
C SER A 114 -10.20 3.14 20.08
N LEU A 115 -11.46 3.27 19.65
CA LEU A 115 -11.85 3.22 18.24
C LEU A 115 -11.12 4.29 17.41
N LEU A 116 -10.96 5.50 17.97
CA LEU A 116 -10.23 6.59 17.33
C LEU A 116 -8.74 6.32 17.14
N ALA A 117 -8.17 5.41 17.93
CA ALA A 117 -6.77 4.98 17.85
C ALA A 117 -6.55 3.76 16.94
N GLU A 118 -7.61 3.09 16.46
CA GLU A 118 -7.47 1.92 15.59
C GLU A 118 -6.78 2.28 14.27
N THR A 119 -5.83 1.42 13.90
CA THR A 119 -5.09 1.51 12.64
C THR A 119 -5.28 0.23 11.83
N GLU A 120 -5.08 0.33 10.53
CA GLU A 120 -5.08 -0.78 9.59
C GLU A 120 -3.85 -0.71 8.68
N PRO A 121 -3.33 -1.85 8.19
CA PRO A 121 -2.23 -1.86 7.25
C PRO A 121 -2.56 -0.97 6.04
N ASP A 122 -1.61 -0.15 5.59
CA ASP A 122 -1.87 0.81 4.51
C ASP A 122 -2.42 0.07 3.27
N PRO A 123 -3.68 0.34 2.87
CA PRO A 123 -4.30 -0.36 1.75
C PRO A 123 -3.71 0.07 0.39
N ASN A 124 -2.98 1.19 0.34
CA ASN A 124 -2.32 1.67 -0.88
C ASN A 124 -0.87 1.20 -1.01
N TRP A 125 -0.34 0.54 0.02
CA TRP A 125 1.01 -0.01 -0.03
C TRP A 125 1.06 -1.21 -0.99
N VAL A 126 2.10 -1.24 -1.82
CA VAL A 126 2.35 -2.33 -2.78
C VAL A 126 3.59 -3.11 -2.35
N GLY A 127 3.51 -4.44 -2.37
CA GLY A 127 4.60 -5.30 -1.93
C GLY A 127 5.74 -5.46 -2.93
N VAL A 128 5.52 -5.06 -4.17
CA VAL A 128 6.54 -5.07 -5.22
C VAL A 128 6.58 -3.72 -5.93
N VAL A 129 7.79 -3.27 -6.23
CA VAL A 129 8.05 -2.03 -6.97
C VAL A 129 8.86 -2.34 -8.23
N SER A 130 8.81 -1.45 -9.21
CA SER A 130 9.66 -1.59 -10.39
C SER A 130 11.11 -1.39 -10.01
N GLY A 131 11.91 -2.43 -10.25
CA GLY A 131 13.36 -2.42 -10.09
C GLY A 131 14.09 -1.95 -11.36
N PRO A 132 15.42 -1.80 -11.30
CA PRO A 132 16.24 -1.57 -12.48
C PRO A 132 16.10 -2.74 -13.46
N SER A 133 16.34 -2.51 -14.75
CA SER A 133 16.50 -3.63 -15.67
C SER A 133 17.77 -4.43 -15.35
N VAL A 134 17.85 -5.68 -15.80
CA VAL A 134 19.07 -6.48 -15.64
C VAL A 134 20.28 -5.78 -16.25
N ALA A 135 20.11 -5.17 -17.42
CA ALA A 135 21.15 -4.39 -18.08
C ALA A 135 21.59 -3.16 -17.27
N ALA A 136 20.64 -2.45 -16.64
CA ALA A 136 20.94 -1.32 -15.76
C ALA A 136 21.65 -1.78 -14.47
N ALA A 137 21.20 -2.87 -13.85
CA ALA A 137 21.79 -3.45 -12.66
C ALA A 137 23.24 -3.91 -12.88
N LEU A 138 23.55 -4.41 -14.08
CA LEU A 138 24.90 -4.80 -14.50
C LEU A 138 25.75 -3.64 -15.02
N GLY A 139 25.24 -2.41 -15.06
CA GLY A 139 25.96 -1.25 -15.59
C GLY A 139 26.20 -1.27 -17.11
N LEU A 140 25.43 -2.07 -17.85
CA LEU A 140 25.60 -2.26 -19.30
C LEU A 140 24.96 -1.14 -20.13
N GLY A 141 24.05 -0.35 -19.54
CA GLY A 141 23.23 0.62 -20.27
C GLY A 141 22.07 -0.07 -21.00
N VAL A 142 21.65 0.47 -22.14
CA VAL A 142 20.65 -0.18 -23.00
C VAL A 142 21.34 -1.19 -23.89
N VAL A 143 20.92 -2.45 -23.82
CA VAL A 143 21.47 -3.55 -24.64
C VAL A 143 20.67 -3.67 -25.94
N SER A 144 21.31 -3.61 -27.10
CA SER A 144 20.66 -3.84 -28.39
C SER A 144 20.73 -5.31 -28.83
N ALA A 145 19.93 -5.69 -29.83
CA ALA A 145 20.02 -7.02 -30.43
C ALA A 145 21.41 -7.27 -31.06
N SER A 146 22.02 -6.22 -31.63
CA SER A 146 23.35 -6.28 -32.23
C SER A 146 24.43 -6.58 -31.19
N ASP A 147 24.30 -6.01 -29.99
CA ASP A 147 25.23 -6.24 -28.88
C ASP A 147 25.19 -7.71 -28.43
N VAL A 148 23.98 -8.27 -28.30
CA VAL A 148 23.75 -9.68 -27.98
C VAL A 148 24.31 -10.60 -29.07
N GLN A 149 24.05 -10.28 -30.34
CA GLN A 149 24.56 -11.06 -31.46
C GLN A 149 26.08 -11.07 -31.49
N TRP A 150 26.71 -9.93 -31.24
CA TRP A 150 28.16 -9.81 -31.25
C TRP A 150 28.79 -10.67 -30.15
N VAL A 151 28.34 -10.57 -28.89
CA VAL A 151 28.95 -11.36 -27.78
C VAL A 151 28.76 -12.87 -27.90
N LEU A 152 27.72 -13.33 -28.59
CA LEU A 152 27.45 -14.76 -28.80
C LEU A 152 28.28 -15.35 -29.95
N ASN A 153 28.72 -14.52 -30.90
CA ASN A 153 29.46 -14.94 -32.09
C ASN A 153 30.95 -14.58 -32.06
N SER A 154 31.38 -13.79 -31.07
CA SER A 154 32.78 -13.48 -30.74
C SER A 154 33.35 -14.49 -29.75
#